data_AF-A0A2J8JHC1-F1
#
_entry.id   AF-A0A2J8JHC1-F1
#
_cell.length_a   1.000
_cell.length_b   1.000
_cell.length_c   1.000
_cell.angle_alpha   90.00
_cell.angle_beta   90.00
_cell.angle_gamma   90.00
#
_symmetry.space_group_name_H-M   'P 1'
#
loop_
_entity.id
_entity.type
_entity.pdbx_description
1 polymer ?
#
loop_
_entity_poly.entity_id
_entity_poly.type
_entity_poly.pdbx_seq_one_letter_code
_entity_poly.pdbx_strand_id
1 'polypeptide(L)'
;MLKSSFATCVLVSEEDKHAIIVEPEKRGKYVVCFDPLDGSSNIDCLVSIGTIFGIYRKKSTDEPSEKDALQPGRNLVAAGYALYGSATMLVLAMDCGVNCFMLDPAIGEFILVDKDVKIKKKGKIYSLNEGYAKDFDPAVTEYIQRKKFPP
;
A
#
# COMPACT_ATOMS: atom_id res chain seq x y z
N MET A 1 -9.29 -12.21 8.51
CA MET A 1 -8.24 -12.39 9.53
C MET A 1 -7.81 -11.12 10.27
N LEU A 2 -8.22 -9.89 9.90
CA LEU A 2 -7.87 -8.69 10.69
C LEU A 2 -8.71 -8.55 11.99
N LYS A 3 -10.01 -8.87 11.96
CA LYS A 3 -10.87 -8.84 13.16
C LYS A 3 -10.36 -9.76 14.27
N SER A 4 -9.82 -10.93 13.93
CA SER A 4 -9.28 -11.90 14.90
C SER A 4 -7.91 -11.50 15.49
N SER A 5 -7.31 -10.39 15.05
CA SER A 5 -6.06 -9.88 15.62
C SER A 5 -6.23 -9.21 16.98
N PHE A 6 -7.47 -8.85 17.36
CA PHE A 6 -7.78 -8.02 18.53
C PHE A 6 -7.07 -6.65 18.54
N ALA A 7 -6.52 -6.23 17.39
CA ALA A 7 -5.72 -5.01 17.27
C ALA A 7 -6.44 -3.88 16.52
N THR A 8 -7.51 -4.19 15.78
CA THR A 8 -8.19 -3.22 14.90
C THR A 8 -9.58 -2.83 15.40
N CYS A 9 -10.01 -1.62 15.08
CA CYS A 9 -11.36 -1.11 15.39
C CYS A 9 -12.16 -0.71 14.16
N VAL A 10 -11.50 -0.25 13.10
CA VAL A 10 -12.11 0.16 11.83
C VAL A 10 -11.27 -0.40 10.70
N LEU A 11 -11.94 -0.95 9.69
CA LEU A 11 -11.33 -1.47 8.48
C LEU A 11 -11.94 -0.76 7.27
N VAL A 12 -11.11 -0.31 6.32
CA VAL A 12 -11.54 0.26 5.04
C VAL A 12 -10.90 -0.55 3.93
N SER A 13 -11.73 -1.11 3.06
CA SER A 13 -11.34 -1.95 1.93
C SER A 13 -11.75 -1.27 0.63
N GLU A 14 -10.97 -1.42 -0.43
CA GLU A 14 -11.41 -1.01 -1.78
C GLU A 14 -12.73 -1.69 -2.19
N GLU A 15 -12.91 -2.96 -1.81
CA GLU A 15 -14.05 -3.79 -2.19
C GLU A 15 -15.34 -3.51 -1.39
N ASP A 16 -15.24 -2.75 -0.29
CA ASP A 16 -16.37 -2.48 0.60
C ASP A 16 -16.77 -0.99 0.52
N LYS A 17 -18.04 -0.74 0.20
CA LYS A 17 -18.58 0.63 0.07
C LYS A 17 -18.49 1.46 1.35
N HIS A 18 -18.54 0.81 2.51
CA HIS A 18 -18.57 1.45 3.83
C HIS A 18 -17.47 0.88 4.72
N ALA A 19 -16.98 1.70 5.65
CA ALA A 19 -16.02 1.20 6.63
C ALA A 19 -16.63 0.09 7.50
N ILE A 20 -15.89 -0.99 7.68
CA ILE A 20 -16.29 -2.11 8.55
C ILE A 20 -15.88 -1.79 9.98
N ILE A 21 -16.86 -1.66 10.86
CA ILE A 21 -16.64 -1.47 12.29
C ILE A 21 -16.45 -2.83 12.96
N VAL A 22 -15.35 -3.00 13.69
CA VAL A 22 -15.04 -4.25 14.40
C VAL A 22 -15.94 -4.38 15.63
N GLU A 23 -16.43 -5.60 15.88
CA GLU A 23 -17.31 -5.91 17.01
C GLU A 23 -16.58 -5.65 18.34
N PRO A 24 -17.26 -5.12 19.40
CA PRO A 24 -16.61 -4.72 20.65
C PRO A 24 -15.66 -5.74 21.27
N GLU A 25 -16.02 -7.02 21.24
CA GLU A 25 -15.26 -8.16 21.78
C GLU A 25 -13.89 -8.37 21.10
N LYS A 26 -13.71 -7.81 19.91
CA LYS A 26 -12.53 -7.99 19.05
C LYS A 26 -11.81 -6.68 18.74
N ARG A 27 -12.20 -5.57 19.38
CA ARG A 27 -11.64 -4.25 19.10
C ARG A 27 -10.24 -4.09 19.66
N GLY A 28 -9.36 -3.52 18.84
CA GLY A 28 -8.13 -2.89 19.30
C GLY A 28 -8.09 -1.40 18.98
N LYS A 29 -6.89 -0.85 18.84
CA LYS A 29 -6.64 0.61 18.73
C LYS A 29 -6.27 1.10 17.34
N TYR A 30 -6.19 0.20 16.36
CA TYR A 30 -5.74 0.52 15.01
C TYR A 30 -6.88 0.58 14.00
N VAL A 31 -6.75 1.51 13.07
CA VAL A 31 -7.56 1.60 11.85
C VAL A 31 -6.70 1.10 10.71
N VAL A 32 -7.23 0.22 9.86
CA VAL A 32 -6.49 -0.34 8.73
C VAL A 32 -7.24 -0.05 7.44
N CYS A 33 -6.60 0.70 6.54
CA CYS A 33 -7.06 0.89 5.17
C CYS A 33 -6.25 -0.04 4.28
N PHE A 34 -6.90 -0.80 3.40
CA PHE A 34 -6.20 -1.76 2.54
C PHE A 34 -6.89 -1.91 1.19
N ASP A 35 -6.08 -2.24 0.20
CA ASP A 35 -6.51 -2.79 -1.08
C ASP A 35 -6.16 -4.29 -1.02
N PRO A 36 -7.16 -5.19 -1.00
CA PRO A 36 -6.90 -6.61 -0.89
C PRO A 36 -6.18 -7.18 -2.12
N LEU A 37 -6.38 -6.61 -3.32
CA LEU A 37 -5.86 -7.15 -4.57
C LEU A 37 -5.65 -6.06 -5.64
N ASP A 38 -4.59 -5.28 -5.47
CA ASP A 38 -4.17 -4.24 -6.42
C ASP A 38 -3.72 -4.86 -7.75
N GLY A 39 -4.08 -4.20 -8.84
CA GLY A 39 -3.80 -4.67 -10.19
C GLY A 39 -4.72 -5.82 -10.64
N SER A 40 -5.94 -5.91 -10.11
CA SER A 40 -6.90 -6.96 -10.48
C SER A 40 -7.12 -7.11 -12.00
N SER A 41 -7.01 -6.03 -12.78
CA SER A 41 -7.09 -6.07 -14.26
C SER A 41 -5.98 -6.89 -14.93
N ASN A 42 -4.90 -7.20 -14.20
CA ASN A 42 -3.73 -7.91 -14.67
C ASN A 42 -3.74 -9.42 -14.34
N ILE A 43 -4.77 -9.89 -13.61
CA ILE A 43 -4.88 -11.29 -13.16
C ILE A 43 -4.86 -12.24 -14.37
N ASP A 44 -5.67 -11.96 -15.39
CA ASP A 44 -5.83 -12.84 -16.56
C ASP A 44 -4.56 -12.92 -17.42
N CYS A 45 -3.69 -11.91 -17.34
CA CYS A 45 -2.45 -11.85 -18.09
C CYS A 45 -1.23 -12.31 -17.28
N LEU A 46 -1.42 -12.80 -16.05
CA LEU A 46 -0.35 -13.26 -15.15
C LEU A 46 0.76 -12.21 -14.91
N VAL A 47 0.41 -10.93 -14.99
CA VAL A 47 1.32 -9.84 -14.60
C VAL A 47 1.28 -9.70 -13.07
N SER A 48 2.33 -9.11 -12.48
CA SER A 48 2.42 -8.95 -11.03
C SER A 48 1.25 -8.14 -10.47
N ILE A 49 0.71 -8.65 -9.36
CA ILE A 49 -0.38 -8.06 -8.57
C ILE A 49 0.08 -7.92 -7.12
N GLY A 50 -0.72 -7.29 -6.27
CA GLY A 50 -0.32 -7.08 -4.87
C GLY A 50 -1.46 -6.83 -3.91
N THR A 51 -1.11 -6.60 -2.65
CA THR A 51 -2.02 -6.12 -1.61
C THR A 51 -1.38 -4.90 -0.97
N ILE A 52 -2.11 -3.80 -0.82
CA ILE A 52 -1.60 -2.56 -0.22
C ILE A 52 -2.27 -2.35 1.12
N PHE A 53 -1.54 -1.86 2.11
CA PHE A 53 -2.12 -1.53 3.41
C PHE A 53 -1.49 -0.29 4.06
N GLY A 54 -2.31 0.42 4.81
CA GLY A 54 -1.93 1.54 5.66
C GLY A 54 -2.59 1.39 7.03
N ILE A 55 -1.81 1.58 8.08
CA ILE A 55 -2.26 1.43 9.47
C ILE A 55 -2.18 2.80 10.15
N TYR A 56 -3.29 3.21 10.74
CA TYR A 56 -3.41 4.39 11.58
C TYR A 56 -3.71 4.00 13.01
N ARG A 57 -3.34 4.84 13.97
CA ARG A 57 -3.87 4.75 15.33
C ARG A 57 -5.19 5.53 15.41
N LYS A 58 -6.22 4.95 16.05
CA LYS A 58 -7.45 5.68 16.37
C LYS A 58 -7.13 6.86 17.29
N LYS A 59 -7.59 8.06 16.91
CA LYS A 59 -7.32 9.30 17.68
C LYS A 59 -8.50 9.75 18.53
N SER A 60 -9.72 9.45 18.11
CA SER A 60 -10.93 9.82 18.86
C SER A 60 -11.10 8.95 20.11
N THR A 61 -11.78 9.48 21.12
CA THR A 61 -12.25 8.72 22.29
C THR A 61 -13.65 8.13 22.09
N ASP A 62 -14.37 8.58 21.07
CA ASP A 62 -15.74 8.16 20.77
C ASP A 62 -15.82 6.71 20.25
N GLU A 63 -17.02 6.22 19.98
CA GLU A 63 -17.20 4.92 19.32
C GLU A 63 -16.50 4.90 17.93
N PRO A 64 -15.84 3.78 17.55
CA PRO A 64 -15.19 3.68 16.26
C PRO A 64 -16.17 3.91 15.12
N SER A 65 -15.79 4.76 14.16
CA SER A 65 -16.61 5.09 12.99
C SER A 65 -15.76 5.28 11.75
N GLU A 66 -16.39 5.38 10.58
CA GLU A 66 -15.72 5.67 9.30
C GLU A 66 -14.83 6.93 9.36
N LYS A 67 -15.20 7.91 10.19
CA LYS A 67 -14.42 9.15 10.38
C LYS A 67 -13.01 8.88 10.92
N ASP A 68 -12.80 7.78 11.66
CA ASP A 68 -11.47 7.44 12.19
C ASP A 68 -10.48 7.03 11.10
N ALA A 69 -10.97 6.66 9.90
CA ALA A 69 -10.14 6.37 8.73
C ALA A 69 -9.82 7.63 7.91
N LEU A 70 -10.57 8.71 8.07
CA LEU A 70 -10.38 9.98 7.35
C LEU A 70 -9.24 10.81 7.95
N GLN A 71 -8.06 10.21 8.03
CA GLN A 71 -6.84 10.84 8.52
C GLN A 71 -5.89 11.15 7.36
N PRO A 72 -5.11 12.23 7.41
CA PRO A 72 -4.06 12.47 6.43
C PRO A 72 -2.99 11.36 6.52
N GLY A 73 -2.41 10.97 5.38
CA GLY A 73 -1.37 9.93 5.30
C GLY A 73 -0.13 10.19 6.17
N ARG A 74 0.12 11.44 6.57
CA ARG A 74 1.16 11.80 7.55
C ARG A 74 0.95 11.16 8.94
N ASN A 75 -0.27 10.68 9.24
CA ASN A 75 -0.61 10.01 10.49
C ASN A 75 -0.45 8.48 10.46
N LEU A 76 0.01 7.90 9.34
CA LEU A 76 0.31 6.48 9.25
C LEU A 76 1.36 6.11 10.31
N VAL A 77 1.10 5.03 11.04
CA VAL A 77 2.07 4.43 11.98
C VAL A 77 2.86 3.30 11.33
N ALA A 78 2.28 2.65 10.33
CA ALA A 78 2.92 1.68 9.47
C ALA A 78 2.18 1.65 8.13
N ALA A 79 2.89 1.33 7.06
CA ALA A 79 2.29 1.08 5.75
C ALA A 79 3.18 0.13 4.96
N GLY A 80 2.63 -0.46 3.92
CA GLY A 80 3.38 -1.41 3.12
C GLY A 80 2.55 -2.01 2.01
N TYR A 81 3.16 -2.96 1.33
CA TYR A 81 2.51 -3.76 0.33
C TYR A 81 3.13 -5.16 0.26
N ALA A 82 2.30 -6.14 -0.07
CA ALA A 82 2.75 -7.44 -0.53
C ALA A 82 2.72 -7.43 -2.06
N LEU A 83 3.83 -7.83 -2.69
CA LEU A 83 3.96 -7.97 -4.14
C LEU A 83 3.99 -9.46 -4.48
N TYR A 84 3.04 -9.90 -5.30
CA TYR A 84 2.96 -11.25 -5.83
C TYR A 84 3.53 -11.26 -7.26
N GLY A 85 4.86 -11.18 -7.34
CA GLY A 85 5.61 -11.18 -8.59
C GLY A 85 6.26 -12.53 -8.89
N SER A 86 7.46 -12.51 -9.48
CA SER A 86 8.29 -13.71 -9.63
C SER A 86 8.69 -14.35 -8.30
N ALA A 87 8.74 -13.54 -7.24
CA ALA A 87 8.81 -13.96 -5.84
C ALA A 87 7.84 -13.10 -5.03
N THR A 88 7.32 -13.64 -3.92
CA THR A 88 6.45 -12.89 -3.03
C THR A 88 7.29 -12.06 -2.07
N MET A 89 7.13 -10.73 -2.12
CA MET A 89 7.80 -9.80 -1.21
C MET A 89 6.80 -9.02 -0.36
N LEU A 90 7.11 -8.83 0.91
CA LEU A 90 6.46 -7.89 1.80
C LEU A 90 7.39 -6.70 2.03
N VAL A 91 6.97 -5.51 1.62
CA VAL A 91 7.66 -4.26 1.92
C VAL A 91 6.93 -3.58 3.06
N LEU A 92 7.67 -3.26 4.13
CA LEU A 92 7.13 -2.66 5.33
C LEU A 92 7.87 -1.36 5.66
N ALA A 93 7.11 -0.27 5.77
CA ALA A 93 7.57 1.05 6.15
C ALA A 93 6.99 1.46 7.51
N MET A 94 7.87 1.88 8.41
CA MET A 94 7.55 2.43 9.72
C MET A 94 8.41 3.67 9.97
N ASP A 95 8.28 4.29 11.15
CA ASP A 95 9.09 5.44 11.57
C ASP A 95 10.61 5.21 11.46
N CYS A 96 11.06 3.97 11.62
CA CYS A 96 12.46 3.57 11.60
C CYS A 96 13.04 3.29 10.19
N GLY A 97 12.22 3.36 9.13
CA GLY A 97 12.67 3.14 7.75
C GLY A 97 11.83 2.10 6.99
N VAL A 98 12.40 1.61 5.89
CA VAL A 98 11.76 0.66 4.96
C VAL A 98 12.56 -0.62 4.90
N ASN A 99 11.91 -1.77 5.04
CA ASN A 99 12.55 -3.08 4.94
C ASN A 99 11.75 -3.99 4.01
N CYS A 100 12.45 -4.86 3.28
CA CYS A 100 11.86 -5.84 2.38
C CYS A 100 12.08 -7.25 2.92
N PHE A 101 11.01 -8.03 2.96
CA PHE A 101 11.02 -9.41 3.38
C PHE A 101 10.54 -10.28 2.22
N MET A 102 11.25 -11.36 1.92
CA MET A 102 10.86 -12.30 0.88
C MET A 102 10.25 -13.54 1.52
N LEU A 103 9.13 -14.01 1.00
CA LEU A 103 8.50 -15.24 1.46
C LEU A 103 9.32 -16.45 0.99
N ASP A 104 9.76 -17.28 1.94
CA ASP A 104 10.22 -18.63 1.65
C ASP A 104 9.01 -19.59 1.64
N PRO A 105 8.60 -20.11 0.47
CA PRO A 105 7.42 -20.97 0.37
C PRO A 105 7.62 -22.35 1.00
N ALA A 106 8.86 -22.79 1.25
CA ALA A 106 9.13 -24.10 1.83
C ALA A 106 8.81 -24.14 3.34
N ILE A 107 9.01 -23.01 4.04
CA ILE A 107 8.77 -22.88 5.48
C ILE A 107 7.60 -21.96 5.82
N GLY A 108 7.14 -21.13 4.88
CA GLY A 108 6.02 -20.21 5.07
C GLY A 108 6.38 -18.93 5.85
N GLU A 109 7.64 -18.49 5.81
CA GLU A 109 8.14 -17.35 6.59
C GLU A 109 8.67 -16.22 5.70
N PHE A 110 8.47 -14.98 6.16
CA PHE A 110 9.01 -13.79 5.52
C PHE A 110 10.41 -13.47 6.06
N ILE A 111 11.44 -13.70 5.25
CA ILE A 111 12.84 -13.52 5.61
C ILE A 111 13.31 -12.12 5.18
N LEU A 112 13.96 -11.38 6.07
CA LEU A 112 14.54 -10.08 5.74
C LEU A 112 15.63 -10.23 4.67
N VAL A 113 15.43 -9.60 3.50
CA VAL A 113 16.38 -9.63 2.38
C VAL A 113 17.02 -8.27 2.12
N ASP A 114 16.29 -7.18 2.32
CA ASP A 114 16.82 -5.81 2.20
C ASP A 114 16.46 -4.98 3.43
N LYS A 115 17.48 -4.42 4.07
CA LYS A 115 17.34 -3.61 5.29
C LYS A 115 17.55 -2.13 5.01
N ASP A 116 16.72 -1.28 5.63
CA ASP A 116 16.75 0.19 5.54
C ASP A 116 16.90 0.72 4.10
N VAL A 117 16.00 0.26 3.23
CA VAL A 117 16.01 0.57 1.79
C VAL A 117 15.89 2.08 1.57
N LYS A 118 16.83 2.63 0.80
CA LYS A 118 16.80 4.02 0.33
C LYS A 118 16.73 4.08 -1.19
N ILE A 119 15.83 4.90 -1.71
CA ILE A 119 15.73 5.15 -3.14
C ILE A 119 16.92 5.96 -3.66
N LYS A 120 17.34 5.72 -4.91
CA LYS A 120 18.38 6.52 -5.58
C LYS A 120 17.92 7.97 -5.75
N LYS A 121 18.84 8.92 -5.58
CA LYS A 121 18.56 10.36 -5.76
C LYS A 121 18.03 10.73 -7.14
N LYS A 122 18.44 10.01 -8.19
CA LYS A 122 17.98 10.20 -9.57
C LYS A 122 17.89 8.85 -10.30
N GLY A 123 16.71 8.55 -10.84
CA GLY A 123 16.47 7.36 -11.66
C GLY A 123 16.71 7.60 -13.16
N LYS A 124 16.56 6.52 -13.95
CA LYS A 124 16.67 6.54 -15.43
C LYS A 124 15.41 6.02 -16.13
N ILE A 125 14.36 5.70 -15.38
CA ILE A 125 13.13 5.12 -15.87
C ILE A 125 11.98 6.07 -15.48
N TYR A 126 11.02 6.23 -16.38
CA TYR A 126 9.73 6.86 -16.10
C TYR A 126 8.62 5.82 -16.33
N SER A 127 7.51 5.90 -15.59
CA SER A 127 6.39 4.95 -15.70
C SER A 127 5.08 5.74 -15.69
N LEU A 128 4.37 5.72 -16.82
CA LEU A 128 3.02 6.26 -17.00
C LEU A 128 2.34 5.59 -18.20
N ASN A 129 1.02 5.69 -18.30
CA ASN A 129 0.28 5.24 -19.48
C ASN A 129 0.17 6.39 -20.51
N GLU A 130 1.00 6.35 -21.56
CA GLU A 130 1.00 7.36 -22.63
C GLU A 130 -0.25 7.31 -23.54
N GLY A 131 -1.15 6.33 -23.38
CA GLY A 131 -2.46 6.31 -24.04
C GLY A 131 -3.33 7.54 -23.68
N TYR A 132 -3.05 8.19 -22.55
CA TYR A 132 -3.69 9.43 -22.12
C TYR A 132 -2.98 10.70 -22.62
N ALA A 133 -2.06 10.61 -23.59
CA ALA A 133 -1.26 11.75 -24.06
C ALA A 133 -2.07 12.98 -24.45
N LYS A 134 -3.29 12.78 -24.97
CA LYS A 134 -4.19 13.87 -25.35
C LYS A 134 -4.70 14.70 -24.15
N ASP A 135 -4.83 14.07 -23.00
CA ASP A 135 -5.45 14.63 -21.80
C ASP A 135 -4.40 15.10 -20.77
N PHE A 136 -3.11 14.91 -21.06
CA PHE A 136 -2.04 15.37 -20.18
C PHE A 136 -1.99 16.89 -20.09
N ASP A 137 -1.75 17.39 -18.88
CA ASP A 137 -1.43 18.78 -18.67
C ASP A 137 -0.08 19.15 -19.35
N PRO A 138 0.15 20.45 -19.60
CA PRO A 138 1.38 20.90 -20.26
C PRO A 138 2.67 20.50 -19.55
N ALA A 139 2.69 20.41 -18.21
CA ALA A 139 3.89 20.09 -17.45
C ALA A 139 4.27 18.60 -17.61
N VAL A 140 3.28 17.70 -17.62
CA VAL A 140 3.50 16.27 -17.90
C VAL A 140 3.99 16.06 -19.33
N THR A 141 3.37 16.75 -20.29
CA THR A 141 3.77 16.68 -21.71
C THR A 141 5.23 17.12 -21.90
N GLU A 142 5.60 18.25 -21.31
CA GLU A 142 6.98 18.76 -21.34
C GLU A 142 7.96 17.80 -20.65
N TYR A 143 7.58 17.24 -19.50
CA TYR A 143 8.41 16.27 -18.79
C TYR A 143 8.71 15.04 -19.65
N ILE A 144 7.70 14.46 -20.30
CA ILE A 144 7.86 13.28 -21.18
C ILE A 144 8.77 13.63 -22.36
N GLN A 145 8.56 14.78 -22.99
CA GLN A 145 9.39 15.25 -24.10
C GLN A 145 10.87 15.30 -23.70
N ARG A 146 11.18 15.85 -22.52
CA ARG A 146 12.55 15.90 -21.98
C ARG A 146 13.12 14.52 -21.63
N LYS A 147 12.29 13.52 -21.32
CA LYS A 147 12.77 12.14 -21.07
C LYS A 147 13.13 11.42 -22.37
N LYS A 148 12.35 11.65 -23.44
CA LYS A 148 12.56 11.01 -24.75
C LYS A 148 13.66 11.68 -25.57
N PHE A 149 13.75 12.99 -25.48
CA PHE A 149 14.73 13.82 -26.19
C PHE A 149 15.54 14.63 -25.17
N PRO A 150 16.46 13.98 -24.45
CA PRO A 150 17.35 14.69 -23.54
C PRO A 150 18.25 15.66 -24.32
N PRO A 151 18.63 16.81 -23.72
CA PRO A 151 19.58 17.74 -24.33
C PRO A 151 20.98 17.14 -24.47
#